data_AF-F1VX39-F1
#
_entry.id   AF-F1VX39-F1
#
_cell.length_a   1.000
_cell.length_b   1.000
_cell.length_c   1.000
_cell.angle_alpha   90.00
_cell.angle_beta   90.00
_cell.angle_gamma   90.00
#
_symmetry.space_group_name_H-M   'P 1'
#
loop_
_entity.id
_entity.type
_entity.pdbx_description
1 polymer ?
#
loop_
_entity_poly.entity_id
_entity_poly.type
_entity_poly.pdbx_seq_one_letter_code
_entity_poly.pdbx_strand_id
1 'polypeptide(L)' 'MFNGAEDVEGNPSVEYAVELLPDGTVRGIRKLKTSGIPGFDEAVRRAIEKSQPFPADKSGTAPSGFTVSHKPKD' A
#
# COMPACT_ATOMS: atom_id res chain seq x y z
N MET A 1 18.67 0.44 -1.93
CA MET A 1 18.28 -0.98 -2.06
C MET A 1 16.81 -1.06 -1.65
N PHE A 2 15.88 -1.09 -2.61
CA PHE A 2 14.46 -1.31 -2.34
C PHE A 2 14.13 -2.68 -2.93
N ASN A 3 14.22 -3.71 -2.09
CA ASN A 3 14.05 -5.11 -2.48
C ASN A 3 12.60 -5.52 -2.16
N GLY A 4 11.83 -5.93 -3.17
CA GLY A 4 10.44 -6.36 -2.96
C GLY A 4 9.84 -7.15 -4.11
N ALA A 5 10.66 -7.65 -5.04
CA ALA A 5 10.19 -8.42 -6.19
C ALA A 5 10.37 -9.93 -5.94
N GLU A 6 9.67 -10.47 -4.95
CA GLU A 6 9.64 -11.92 -4.70
C GLU A 6 8.23 -12.36 -4.29
N ASP A 7 7.30 -12.29 -5.24
CA ASP A 7 6.02 -12.98 -5.14
C ASP A 7 5.65 -13.57 -6.52
N VAL A 8 6.39 -14.63 -6.87
CA VAL A 8 6.08 -15.55 -7.97
C VAL A 8 6.06 -16.95 -7.36
N GLU A 9 4.85 -17.42 -7.03
CA GLU A 9 4.32 -18.78 -7.23
C GLU A 9 3.04 -18.94 -6.37
N GLY A 10 1.86 -18.92 -7.02
CA GLY A 10 0.59 -19.41 -6.45
C GLY A 10 -0.27 -18.49 -5.57
N ASN A 11 0.27 -17.39 -5.00
CA ASN A 11 -0.50 -16.47 -4.15
C ASN A 11 -0.49 -15.03 -4.72
N PRO A 12 -1.44 -14.66 -5.58
CA PRO A 12 -1.42 -13.36 -6.24
C PRO A 12 -1.72 -12.26 -5.21
N SER A 13 -0.70 -11.47 -4.93
CA SER A 13 -0.77 -10.36 -3.97
C SER A 13 -1.06 -9.07 -4.69
N VAL A 14 -1.84 -8.19 -4.06
CA VAL A 14 -2.03 -6.82 -4.54
C VAL A 14 -0.96 -5.93 -3.93
N GLU A 15 -0.31 -5.12 -4.75
CA GLU A 15 0.63 -4.10 -4.29
C GLU A 15 0.11 -2.71 -4.62
N TYR A 16 0.17 -1.84 -3.62
CA TYR A 16 -0.13 -0.43 -3.74
C TYR A 16 1.04 0.41 -3.24
N ALA A 17 1.49 1.33 -4.09
CA ALA A 17 2.32 2.45 -3.66
C ALA A 17 1.41 3.56 -3.14
N VAL A 18 1.62 3.93 -1.89
CA VAL A 18 0.90 5.00 -1.21
C VAL A 18 1.85 6.18 -1.08
N GLU A 19 1.52 7.30 -1.68
CA GLU A 19 2.23 8.55 -1.49
C GLU A 19 1.55 9.33 -0.36
N LEU A 20 2.33 9.78 0.62
CA LEU A 20 1.83 10.60 1.72
C LEU A 20 2.34 12.04 1.58
N LEU A 21 1.54 12.97 2.08
CA LEU A 21 1.94 14.33 2.39
C LEU A 21 2.71 14.36 3.71
N PRO A 22 3.52 15.40 3.98
CA PRO A 22 4.24 15.56 5.26
C PRO A 22 3.31 15.57 6.49
N ASP A 23 2.03 15.88 6.28
CA ASP A 23 0.95 15.86 7.28
C ASP A 23 0.39 14.44 7.57
N GLY A 24 0.80 13.41 6.81
CA GLY A 24 0.30 12.03 6.95
C GLY A 24 -0.95 11.72 6.12
N THR A 25 -1.50 12.70 5.43
CA THR A 25 -2.61 12.52 4.48
C THR A 25 -2.10 11.84 3.19
N VAL A 26 -2.87 10.91 2.61
CA VAL A 26 -2.54 10.29 1.32
C VAL A 26 -2.66 11.32 0.22
N ARG A 27 -1.55 11.51 -0.49
CA ARG A 27 -1.44 12.29 -1.72
C ARG A 27 -1.95 11.50 -2.92
N GLY A 28 -1.66 10.20 -2.96
CA GLY A 28 -2.06 9.34 -4.07
C GLY A 28 -1.86 7.86 -3.76
N ILE A 29 -2.68 7.02 -4.41
CA ILE A 29 -2.56 5.56 -4.33
C ILE A 29 -2.39 5.05 -5.76
N ARG A 30 -1.27 4.38 -6.01
CA ARG A 30 -0.95 3.76 -7.28
C ARG A 30 -0.90 2.24 -7.12
N LYS A 31 -1.69 1.52 -7.91
CA LYS A 31 -1.61 0.06 -7.97
C LYS A 31 -0.34 -0.34 -8.75
N LEU A 32 0.56 -1.06 -8.10
CA LEU A 32 1.75 -1.62 -8.75
C LEU A 32 1.46 -3.01 -9.30
N LYS A 33 0.75 -3.84 -8.53
CA LYS A 33 0.39 -5.22 -8.88
C LYS A 33 -1.05 -5.49 -8.51
N THR A 34 -1.78 -6.19 -9.38
CA THR A 34 -3.15 -6.65 -9.08
C THR A 34 -3.13 -8.07 -8.53
N SER A 35 -4.01 -8.36 -7.56
CA SER A 35 -4.22 -9.73 -7.07
C SER A 35 -5.03 -10.59 -8.04
N GLY A 36 -5.61 -10.00 -9.11
CA GLY A 36 -6.58 -10.69 -9.96
C GLY A 36 -7.98 -10.81 -9.35
N ILE A 37 -8.18 -10.34 -8.12
CA ILE A 37 -9.48 -10.31 -7.44
C ILE A 37 -9.91 -8.84 -7.30
N PRO A 38 -10.79 -8.31 -8.18
CA PRO A 38 -11.14 -6.90 -8.19
C PRO A 38 -11.77 -6.42 -6.87
N GLY A 39 -12.56 -7.28 -6.21
CA GLY A 39 -13.16 -6.96 -4.90
C GLY A 39 -12.11 -6.83 -3.78
N PHE A 40 -11.07 -7.65 -3.79
CA PHE A 40 -9.96 -7.57 -2.83
C PHE A 40 -9.10 -6.34 -3.10
N ASP A 41 -8.73 -6.12 -4.36
CA ASP A 41 -8.01 -4.92 -4.79
C ASP A 41 -8.72 -3.64 -4.33
N GLU A 42 -10.04 -3.55 -4.52
CA GLU A 42 -10.83 -2.40 -4.09
C GLU A 42 -10.91 -2.29 -2.56
N ALA A 43 -11.09 -3.41 -1.85
CA ALA A 43 -11.12 -3.43 -0.40
C ALA A 43 -9.80 -2.93 0.22
N VAL A 44 -8.66 -3.39 -0.31
CA VAL A 44 -7.33 -2.94 0.13
C VAL A 44 -7.14 -1.45 -0.15
N ARG A 45 -7.50 -0.98 -1.35
CA ARG A 45 -7.45 0.45 -1.66
C ARG A 45 -8.27 1.28 -0.68
N ARG A 46 -9.53 0.88 -0.43
CA ARG A 46 -10.39 1.58 0.53
C ARG A 46 -9.85 1.52 1.96
N ALA A 47 -9.19 0.43 2.35
CA ALA A 47 -8.56 0.30 3.66
C ALA A 47 -7.41 1.29 3.83
N ILE A 48 -6.59 1.48 2.78
CA ILE A 48 -5.53 2.49 2.74
C ILE A 48 -6.14 3.90 2.87
N GLU A 49 -7.18 4.21 2.09
CA GLU A 49 -7.87 5.51 2.15
C GLU A 49 -8.47 5.78 3.54
N LYS A 50 -9.03 4.74 4.19
CA LYS A 50 -9.59 4.82 5.54
C LYS A 50 -8.55 4.90 6.66
N SER A 51 -7.30 4.52 6.41
CA SER A 51 -6.22 4.65 7.39
C SER A 51 -5.69 6.08 7.53
N GLN A 52 -6.16 7.01 6.70
CA GLN A 52 -5.75 8.41 6.77
C GLN A 52 -6.31 9.12 8.03
N PRO A 53 -5.54 10.04 8.62
CA PRO A 53 -4.13 10.33 8.34
C PRO A 53 -3.22 9.26 8.92
N PHE A 54 -2.20 8.86 8.17
CA PHE A 54 -1.20 7.91 8.65
C PHE A 54 -0.34 8.58 9.72
N PRO A 55 -0.03 7.89 10.83
CA PRO A 55 0.81 8.46 11.87
C PRO A 55 2.19 8.79 11.32
N ALA A 56 2.70 9.96 11.70
CA ALA A 56 4.07 10.35 11.38
C ALA A 56 5.06 9.35 12.00
N ASP A 57 6.15 9.07 11.28
CA ASP A 57 7.21 8.20 11.79
C ASP A 57 7.91 8.87 13.01
N LYS A 58 8.80 8.16 13.70
CA LYS A 58 9.45 8.61 14.94
C LYS A 58 10.23 9.94 14.81
N SER A 59 10.51 10.39 13.59
CA SER A 59 11.08 11.73 13.31
C SER A 59 10.04 12.87 13.28
N GLY A 60 8.74 12.59 13.46
CA GLY A 60 7.67 13.58 13.41
C GLY A 60 7.28 14.03 12.00
N THR A 61 7.72 13.32 10.96
CA THR A 61 7.36 13.58 9.56
C THR A 61 6.90 12.30 8.89
N ALA A 62 5.79 12.35 8.16
CA ALA A 62 5.35 11.21 7.36
C ALA A 62 6.34 10.93 6.21
N PRO A 63 6.68 9.67 5.93
CA PRO A 63 7.53 9.34 4.79
C PRO A 63 6.81 9.75 3.49
N SER A 64 7.55 10.21 2.47
CA SER A 64 6.98 10.66 1.18
C SER A 64 6.08 9.62 0.49
N GLY A 65 6.28 8.35 0.83
CA GLY A 65 5.40 7.26 0.47
C GLY A 65 5.96 5.92 0.93
N PHE A 66 5.15 4.87 0.81
CA PHE A 66 5.50 3.49 1.14
C PHE A 66 4.73 2.53 0.23
N THR A 67 5.27 1.33 0.03
CA THR A 67 4.60 0.27 -0.71
C THR A 67 4.00 -0.72 0.28
N VAL A 68 2.73 -1.07 0.09
CA VAL A 68 2.05 -2.13 0.84
C VAL A 68 1.70 -3.29 -0.07
N SER A 69 1.91 -4.50 0.44
CA SER A 69 1.59 -5.75 -0.23
C SER A 69 0.58 -6.51 0.62
N HIS A 70 -0.58 -6.81 0.06
CA HIS A 70 -1.63 -7.60 0.74
C HIS A 70 -1.91 -8.89 -0.03
N LYS A 71 -2.00 -10.01 0.69
CA LYS A 71 -2.33 -11.33 0.13
C LYS A 71 -3.73 -11.73 0.63
N PRO A 72 -4.62 -12.26 -0.22
CA PRO A 72 -5.97 -12.62 0.18
C PRO A 72 -6.06 -13.88 1.04
N LYS A 73 -4.97 -14.65 1.16
CA LYS A 73 -4.89 -15.92 1.90
C LYS A 73 -4.10 -15.82 3.22
N ASP A 74 -3.72 -14.61 3.64
CA ASP A 74 -3.04 -14.36 4.92
C ASP A 74 -4.04 -13.93 6.00
#